data_AF-A0A1J4UED0-F1
#
_entry.id   AF-A0A1J4UED0-F1
#
_cell.length_a   1.000
_cell.length_b   1.000
_cell.length_c   1.000
_cell.angle_alpha   90.00
_cell.angle_beta   90.00
_cell.angle_gamma   90.00
#
_symmetry.space_group_name_H-M   'P 1'
#
loop_
_entity.id
_entity.type
_entity.pdbx_description
1 polymer ?
#
loop_
_entity_poly.entity_id
_entity_poly.type
_entity_poly.pdbx_seq_one_letter_code
_entity_poly.pdbx_strand_id
1 'polypeptide(L)'
;MVICASCGKQVRRDKAVFIEKAVFSNPVDRKDADPSESYSRAFFREFAYCPGCGKHLRVYEKKKQMVERQRERARERTFFGPRSRSDMHSGRTGSYREPISTGQAPSEAPAAQAGVGAAAKAEPKDVSA
;
A
#
# COMPACT_ATOMS: atom_id res chain seq x y z
N MET A 1 20.06 26.15 2.91
CA MET A 1 19.39 25.70 4.17
C MET A 1 18.13 24.91 3.83
N VAL A 2 17.65 24.00 4.69
CA VAL A 2 16.40 23.23 4.54
C VAL A 2 15.62 23.24 5.85
N ILE A 3 14.28 23.24 5.77
CA ILE A 3 13.38 23.26 6.93
C ILE A 3 12.97 21.83 7.27
N CYS A 4 13.08 21.46 8.55
CA CYS A 4 12.63 20.16 9.05
C CYS A 4 11.10 20.05 8.97
N ALA A 5 10.59 19.00 8.33
CA ALA A 5 9.14 18.79 8.17
C ALA A 5 8.40 18.50 9.50
N SER A 6 9.11 18.07 10.55
CA SER A 6 8.48 17.73 11.84
C SER A 6 8.51 18.87 12.85
N CYS A 7 9.61 19.61 12.96
CA CYS A 7 9.78 20.64 14.00
C CYS A 7 10.02 22.05 13.44
N GLY A 8 10.04 22.23 12.11
CA GLY A 8 10.24 23.54 11.48
C GLY A 8 11.66 24.12 11.63
N LYS A 9 12.57 23.45 12.34
CA LYS A 9 13.95 23.95 12.50
C LYS A 9 14.67 24.01 11.16
N GLN A 10 15.42 25.08 10.95
CA GLN A 10 16.27 25.26 9.78
C GLN A 10 17.61 24.54 10.00
N VAL A 11 17.98 23.65 9.08
CA VAL A 11 19.18 22.81 9.16
C VAL A 11 19.96 22.91 7.85
N ARG A 12 21.28 22.77 7.93
CA ARG A 12 22.14 22.62 6.75
C ARG A 12 21.80 21.33 6.01
N ARG A 13 21.88 21.36 4.68
CA ARG A 13 21.56 20.20 3.82
C ARG A 13 22.40 18.97 4.19
N ASP A 14 23.68 19.17 4.46
CA ASP A 14 24.66 18.14 4.79
C ASP A 14 24.30 17.35 6.07
N LYS A 15 23.57 17.98 6.99
CA LYS A 15 23.17 17.37 8.28
C LYS A 15 21.71 16.89 8.28
N ALA A 16 20.97 17.18 7.22
CA ALA A 16 19.56 16.82 7.12
C ALA A 16 19.41 15.38 6.63
N VAL A 17 18.42 14.67 7.17
CA VAL A 17 18.08 13.31 6.74
C VAL A 17 16.91 13.39 5.79
N PHE A 18 17.14 13.02 4.53
CA PHE A 18 16.12 12.95 3.50
C PHE A 18 15.52 11.55 3.43
N ILE A 19 14.19 11.45 3.46
CA ILE A 19 13.44 10.24 3.14
C ILE A 19 12.36 10.58 2.12
N GLU A 20 12.31 9.79 1.06
CA GLU A 20 11.19 9.75 0.14
C GLU A 20 10.03 8.96 0.77
N LYS A 21 8.85 9.57 0.80
CA LYS A 21 7.62 8.89 1.23
C LYS A 21 6.60 8.97 0.11
N ALA A 22 5.94 7.85 -0.15
CA ALA A 22 4.73 7.83 -0.95
C ALA A 22 3.64 8.55 -0.17
N VAL A 23 3.20 9.70 -0.69
CA VAL A 23 1.99 10.36 -0.22
C VAL A 23 0.88 9.92 -1.16
N PHE A 24 -0.17 9.37 -0.57
CA PHE A 24 -1.38 8.99 -1.28
C PHE A 24 -2.35 10.14 -1.12
N SER A 25 -2.50 10.96 -2.16
CA SER A 25 -3.60 11.91 -2.23
C SER A 25 -4.80 11.21 -2.83
N ASN A 26 -5.96 11.35 -2.19
CA ASN A 26 -7.22 10.99 -2.81
C ASN A 26 -7.44 11.92 -4.03
N PRO A 27 -7.76 11.38 -5.22
CA PRO A 27 -7.99 12.19 -6.42
C PRO A 27 -9.09 13.23 -6.23
N VAL A 28 -10.07 12.96 -5.35
CA VAL A 28 -11.17 13.88 -5.04
C VAL A 28 -10.68 15.15 -4.32
N ASP A 29 -9.59 15.09 -3.56
CA ASP A 29 -9.07 16.22 -2.79
C ASP A 29 -8.16 17.15 -3.62
N ARG A 30 -7.79 16.74 -4.85
CA ARG A 30 -6.96 17.54 -5.76
C ARG A 30 -7.83 18.38 -6.67
N LYS A 31 -8.09 19.62 -6.26
CA LYS A 31 -8.76 20.63 -7.10
C LYS A 31 -7.94 21.02 -8.33
N ASP A 32 -6.64 20.73 -8.33
CA ASP A 32 -5.69 21.10 -9.38
C ASP A 32 -5.32 19.93 -10.32
N ALA A 33 -6.03 18.79 -10.24
CA ALA A 33 -5.77 17.67 -11.14
C ALA A 33 -6.54 17.84 -12.45
N ASP A 34 -5.83 18.02 -13.55
CA ASP A 34 -6.43 18.00 -14.88
C ASP A 34 -7.04 16.62 -15.15
N PRO A 35 -8.29 16.55 -15.66
CA PRO A 35 -8.98 15.28 -15.90
C PRO A 35 -8.32 14.43 -17.01
N SER A 36 -7.35 14.98 -17.75
CA SER A 36 -6.62 14.30 -18.80
C SER A 36 -5.35 13.59 -18.31
N GLU A 37 -4.87 13.89 -17.10
CA GLU A 37 -3.64 13.30 -16.57
C GLU A 37 -3.92 11.91 -15.97
N SER A 38 -3.13 10.91 -16.36
CA SER A 38 -3.31 9.55 -15.86
C SER A 38 -3.17 9.51 -14.34
N TYR A 39 -4.23 9.10 -13.65
CA TYR A 39 -4.30 9.04 -12.19
C TYR A 39 -3.12 8.26 -11.60
N SER A 40 -2.17 8.99 -10.98
CA SER A 40 -1.11 8.38 -10.17
C SER A 40 -1.58 8.28 -8.72
N ARG A 41 -1.88 7.05 -8.28
CA ARG A 41 -2.36 6.77 -6.92
C ARG A 41 -1.38 7.22 -5.82
N ALA A 42 -0.09 7.24 -6.13
CA ALA A 42 0.97 7.59 -5.20
C ALA A 42 1.96 8.54 -5.86
N PHE A 43 2.31 9.62 -5.16
CA PHE A 43 3.42 10.47 -5.53
C PHE A 43 4.49 10.41 -4.45
N PHE A 44 5.75 10.37 -4.85
CA PHE A 44 6.86 10.36 -3.92
C PHE A 44 7.26 11.79 -3.62
N ARG A 45 7.22 12.17 -2.33
CA ARG A 45 7.72 13.46 -1.86
C ARG A 45 8.92 13.25 -0.95
N GLU A 46 9.97 14.02 -1.18
CA GLU A 46 11.13 14.07 -0.31
C GLU A 46 10.82 14.90 0.94
N PHE A 47 11.00 14.29 2.11
CA PHE A 47 10.90 14.95 3.40
C PHE A 47 12.28 15.07 4.03
N ALA A 48 12.60 16.27 4.49
CA ALA A 48 13.83 16.56 5.22
C ALA A 48 13.57 16.62 6.73
N TYR A 49 14.42 15.94 7.50
CA TYR A 49 14.36 15.94 8.96
C TYR A 49 15.67 16.43 9.58
N CYS A 50 15.58 17.12 10.72
CA CYS A 50 16.74 17.42 11.55
C CYS A 50 17.26 16.16 12.24
N PRO A 51 18.54 16.11 12.69
CA PRO A 51 19.12 14.91 13.28
C PRO A 51 18.39 14.41 14.53
N GLY A 52 17.83 15.33 15.35
CA GLY A 52 17.02 14.98 16.52
C GLY A 52 15.70 14.31 16.14
N CYS A 53 14.88 14.93 15.28
CA CYS A 53 13.64 14.33 14.78
C CYS A 53 13.90 13.01 14.04
N GLY A 54 15.02 12.92 13.33
CA GLY A 54 15.44 11.69 12.66
C GLY A 54 15.61 10.52 13.63
N LYS A 55 16.18 10.76 14.81
CA LYS A 55 16.33 9.75 15.87
C LYS A 55 14.98 9.40 16.51
N HIS A 56 14.19 10.40 16.90
CA HIS A 56 12.88 10.17 17.55
C HIS A 56 11.89 9.42 16.66
N LEU A 57 11.81 9.76 15.38
CA LEU A 57 10.88 9.15 14.43
C LEU A 57 11.43 7.86 13.77
N ARG A 58 12.62 7.41 14.22
CA ARG A 58 13.36 6.24 13.69
C ARG A 58 13.54 6.30 12.17
N VAL A 59 13.84 7.49 11.66
CA VAL A 59 14.07 7.75 10.23
C VAL A 59 15.31 7.01 9.75
N TYR A 60 16.36 6.93 10.56
CA TYR A 60 17.58 6.20 10.21
C TYR A 60 17.32 4.70 9.99
N GLU A 61 16.57 4.06 10.88
CA GLU A 61 16.19 2.65 10.76
C GLU A 61 15.34 2.41 9.51
N LYS A 62 14.35 3.28 9.27
CA LYS A 62 13.50 3.22 8.06
C LYS A 62 14.31 3.38 6.78
N LYS A 63 15.27 4.31 6.75
CA LYS A 63 16.13 4.52 5.58
C LYS A 63 17.06 3.33 5.36
N LYS A 64 17.61 2.73 6.42
CA LYS A 64 18.41 1.50 6.34
C LYS A 64 17.61 0.35 5.70
N GLN A 65 16.41 0.09 6.21
CA GLN A 65 15.50 -0.93 5.66
C GLN A 65 15.05 -0.64 4.22
N MET A 66 14.92 0.63 3.86
CA MET A 66 14.58 1.04 2.49
C MET A 66 15.73 0.76 1.52
N VAL A 67 16.96 1.13 1.89
CA VAL A 67 18.16 0.86 1.09
C VAL A 67 18.41 -0.65 0.97
N GLU A 68 18.18 -1.42 2.03
CA GLU A 68 18.30 -2.87 2.00
C GLU A 68 17.31 -3.51 1.03
N ARG A 69 16.02 -3.15 1.11
CA ARG A 69 15.01 -3.60 0.14
C ARG A 69 15.32 -3.17 -1.29
N GLN A 70 15.88 -1.98 -1.48
CA GLN A 70 16.30 -1.52 -2.80
C GLN A 70 17.49 -2.32 -3.33
N ARG A 71 18.44 -2.68 -2.46
CA ARG A 71 19.58 -3.53 -2.78
C ARG A 71 19.15 -4.96 -3.12
N GLU A 72 18.19 -5.51 -2.40
CA GLU A 72 17.59 -6.82 -2.70
C GLU A 72 16.92 -6.81 -4.08
N ARG A 73 16.03 -5.85 -4.35
CA ARG A 73 15.39 -5.70 -5.67
C ARG A 73 16.41 -5.50 -6.80
N ALA A 74 17.50 -4.77 -6.53
CA ALA A 74 18.57 -4.60 -7.50
C ALA A 74 19.28 -5.93 -7.78
N ARG A 75 19.56 -6.75 -6.75
CA ARG A 75 20.14 -8.09 -6.90
C ARG A 75 19.22 -9.04 -7.67
N GLU A 76 17.93 -9.09 -7.33
CA GLU A 76 16.94 -9.91 -8.03
C GLU A 76 16.83 -9.52 -9.50
N ARG A 77 16.88 -8.21 -9.81
CA ARG A 77 16.87 -7.72 -11.20
C ARG A 77 18.10 -8.16 -11.98
N THR A 78 19.27 -8.27 -11.33
CA THR A 78 20.48 -8.80 -11.96
C THR A 78 20.37 -10.31 -12.20
N PHE A 79 19.75 -11.06 -11.28
CA PHE A 79 19.69 -12.52 -11.35
C PHE A 79 18.62 -13.07 -12.31
N PHE A 80 17.44 -12.43 -12.39
CA PHE A 80 16.35 -12.85 -13.28
C PHE A 80 16.33 -12.11 -14.63
N GLY A 81 17.39 -11.35 -14.96
CA GLY A 81 17.44 -10.48 -16.13
C GLY A 81 16.37 -9.38 -16.10
N PRO A 82 16.41 -8.41 -17.03
CA PRO A 82 15.27 -7.53 -17.23
C PRO A 82 14.10 -8.39 -17.69
N ARG A 83 13.11 -8.65 -16.83
CA ARG A 83 11.85 -9.24 -17.26
C ARG A 83 11.30 -8.35 -18.37
N SER A 84 11.44 -8.79 -19.61
CA SER A 84 10.91 -8.08 -20.75
C SER A 84 9.40 -8.03 -20.57
N ARG A 85 8.84 -6.83 -20.65
CA ARG A 85 7.39 -6.60 -20.54
C ARG A 85 6.61 -7.35 -21.63
N SER A 86 7.29 -7.92 -22.61
CA SER A 86 6.76 -8.75 -23.70
C SER A 86 6.29 -10.14 -23.28
N ASP A 87 6.69 -10.68 -22.12
CA ASP A 87 6.32 -12.06 -21.73
C ASP A 87 5.01 -12.16 -20.93
N MET A 88 4.28 -11.06 -20.70
CA MET A 88 2.96 -11.07 -20.05
C MET A 88 1.78 -10.92 -21.04
N HIS A 89 1.94 -11.34 -22.30
CA HIS A 89 0.84 -11.34 -23.29
C HIS A 89 0.63 -12.65 -24.05
N SER A 90 1.29 -13.75 -23.66
CA SER A 90 1.11 -15.07 -24.32
C SER A 90 0.40 -16.12 -23.45
N GLY A 91 -0.29 -15.70 -22.38
CA GLY A 91 -1.10 -16.58 -21.55
C GLY A 91 -2.55 -16.12 -21.51
N ARG A 92 -3.40 -16.74 -22.36
CA ARG A 92 -4.87 -16.85 -22.26
C ARG A 92 -5.68 -16.23 -23.40
N THR A 93 -5.41 -16.65 -24.63
CA THR A 93 -6.46 -16.83 -25.64
C THR A 93 -7.02 -18.24 -25.52
N GLY A 94 -8.32 -18.39 -25.22
CA GLY A 94 -9.03 -19.66 -25.39
C GLY A 94 -9.81 -20.16 -24.17
N SER A 95 -11.00 -19.61 -23.95
CA SER A 95 -12.25 -20.39 -23.99
C SER A 95 -13.41 -19.44 -23.69
N TYR A 96 -14.15 -19.05 -24.73
CA TYR A 96 -15.52 -18.56 -24.59
C TYR A 96 -16.30 -19.60 -23.78
N ARG A 97 -16.72 -19.26 -22.55
CA ARG A 97 -17.77 -20.00 -21.85
C ARG A 97 -19.07 -19.35 -22.29
N GLU A 98 -19.89 -20.11 -23.00
CA GLU A 98 -21.16 -19.66 -23.55
C GLU A 98 -22.08 -19.06 -22.48
N PRO A 99 -22.90 -18.04 -22.82
CA PRO A 99 -23.95 -17.57 -21.94
C PRO A 99 -25.03 -18.65 -21.81
N ILE A 100 -25.25 -19.12 -20.58
CA ILE A 100 -26.31 -20.07 -20.26
C ILE A 100 -27.65 -19.36 -20.52
N SER A 101 -28.35 -19.90 -21.51
CA SER A 101 -29.71 -19.54 -21.93
C SER A 101 -30.70 -19.65 -20.76
N THR A 102 -31.57 -18.66 -20.68
CA THR A 102 -32.71 -18.54 -19.77
C THR A 102 -33.64 -19.75 -19.81
N GLY A 103 -34.03 -20.26 -18.63
CA GLY A 103 -35.04 -21.30 -18.49
C GLY A 103 -35.50 -21.53 -17.05
N GLN A 104 -36.60 -20.86 -16.70
CA GLN A 104 -37.64 -21.25 -15.73
C GLN A 104 -37.33 -21.27 -14.21
N ALA A 105 -38.08 -20.42 -13.51
CA ALA A 105 -38.26 -20.43 -12.06
C ALA A 105 -39.12 -21.64 -11.62
N PRO A 106 -38.81 -22.25 -10.47
CA PRO A 106 -39.80 -22.95 -9.67
C PRO A 106 -40.25 -22.09 -8.48
N SER A 107 -41.57 -21.95 -8.39
CA SER A 107 -42.36 -21.29 -7.37
C SER A 107 -42.41 -22.06 -6.05
N GLU A 108 -42.52 -21.28 -4.98
CA GLU A 108 -43.17 -21.55 -3.68
C GLU A 108 -42.41 -22.36 -2.59
N ALA A 109 -42.27 -21.66 -1.46
CA ALA A 109 -41.66 -22.00 -0.17
C ALA A 109 -42.69 -22.73 0.75
N PRO A 110 -42.54 -22.84 2.09
CA PRO A 110 -41.45 -22.46 3.02
C PRO A 110 -41.16 -23.51 4.15
N ALA A 111 -40.06 -23.32 4.90
CA ALA A 111 -40.08 -23.35 6.38
C ALA A 111 -38.67 -23.25 7.02
N ALA A 112 -38.52 -22.19 7.82
CA ALA A 112 -37.94 -22.17 9.16
C ALA A 112 -36.41 -22.11 9.38
N GLN A 113 -36.07 -21.10 10.21
CA GLN A 113 -34.87 -20.87 11.05
C GLN A 113 -33.73 -20.08 10.35
N ALA A 114 -33.62 -18.75 10.44
CA ALA A 114 -33.47 -17.86 11.62
C ALA A 114 -32.42 -18.42 12.61
N GLY A 115 -31.26 -17.83 12.89
CA GLY A 115 -30.63 -16.57 12.49
C GLY A 115 -29.24 -16.48 13.16
N VAL A 116 -28.49 -15.41 12.82
CA VAL A 116 -27.51 -14.64 13.64
C VAL A 116 -26.67 -15.39 14.70
N GLY A 117 -25.35 -15.35 14.76
CA GLY A 117 -24.39 -14.33 14.35
C GLY A 117 -23.29 -14.23 15.44
N ALA A 118 -22.04 -14.04 14.99
CA ALA A 118 -20.96 -13.29 15.63
C ALA A 118 -20.45 -13.60 17.07
N ALA A 119 -19.10 -13.50 17.13
CA ALA A 119 -18.29 -12.87 18.17
C ALA A 119 -17.70 -13.72 19.30
N ALA A 120 -16.37 -13.78 19.22
CA ALA A 120 -15.42 -14.07 20.28
C ALA A 120 -15.64 -13.26 21.57
N LYS A 121 -15.27 -13.85 22.70
CA LYS A 121 -14.56 -13.19 23.81
C LYS A 121 -13.94 -14.25 24.72
N ALA A 122 -12.62 -14.39 24.61
CA ALA A 122 -11.77 -14.86 25.70
C ALA A 122 -11.57 -13.69 26.67
N GLU A 123 -11.56 -13.96 27.98
CA GLU A 123 -10.60 -13.44 28.97
C GLU A 123 -10.89 -14.03 30.38
N PRO A 124 -9.89 -13.99 31.30
CA PRO A 124 -9.66 -14.99 32.34
C PRO A 124 -10.26 -14.61 33.70
N LYS A 125 -10.27 -15.59 34.62
CA LYS A 125 -10.33 -15.32 36.06
C LYS A 125 -9.26 -16.12 36.79
N ASP A 126 -8.27 -15.40 37.28
CA ASP A 126 -7.50 -15.74 38.47
C ASP A 126 -8.45 -16.11 39.62
N VAL A 127 -8.18 -17.24 40.28
CA VAL A 127 -8.66 -17.49 41.64
C VAL A 127 -7.48 -18.02 42.45
N SER A 128 -6.95 -17.12 43.26
CA SER A 128 -6.12 -17.39 44.42
C SER A 128 -6.95 -18.02 45.53
N ALA A 129 -6.46 -19.12 46.12
CA ALA A 129 -6.59 -19.48 47.53
C ALA A 129 -5.63 -20.65 47.82
#